data_AF-A0A7S3ERT1-F1
#
_entry.id   AF-A0A7S3ERT1-F1
#
_cell.length_a   1.000
_cell.length_b   1.000
_cell.length_c   1.000
_cell.angle_alpha   90.00
_cell.angle_beta   90.00
_cell.angle_gamma   90.00
#
_symmetry.space_group_name_H-M   'P 1'
#
loop_
_entity.id
_entity.type
_entity.pdbx_description
1 polymer ?
#
loop_
_entity_poly.entity_id
_entity_poly.type
_entity_poly.pdbx_seq_one_letter_code
_entity_poly.pdbx_strand_id
1 'polypeptide(L)'
;KCVPLPALEPLLHDAPENILQYVVQQFAKVLPHDVAARRSFVTSGGLQKILELQPEPGSKLADFVRAITECYPKEIVDYYSPNYSKQLLDNLDSSELQQ
;
A
#
# COMPACT_ATOMS: atom_id res chain seq x y z
N LYS A 1 -8.05 -23.59 3.37
CA LYS A 1 -9.18 -22.64 3.22
C LYS A 1 -8.64 -21.42 2.50
N CYS A 2 -8.96 -21.26 1.22
CA CYS A 2 -8.54 -20.12 0.41
C CYS A 2 -9.45 -18.95 0.75
N VAL A 3 -8.91 -17.84 1.25
CA VAL A 3 -9.65 -16.59 1.39
C VAL A 3 -9.59 -15.90 0.03
N PRO A 4 -10.71 -15.74 -0.70
CA PRO A 4 -10.68 -15.04 -1.97
C PRO A 4 -10.40 -13.56 -1.71
N LEU A 5 -9.18 -13.12 -2.01
CA LEU A 5 -8.74 -11.73 -1.97
C LEU A 5 -9.71 -10.73 -2.65
N PRO A 6 -10.41 -11.07 -3.76
CA PRO A 6 -11.41 -10.18 -4.37
C PRO A 6 -12.58 -9.81 -3.47
N ALA A 7 -12.89 -10.65 -2.47
CA ALA A 7 -13.97 -10.36 -1.51
C ALA A 7 -13.52 -9.44 -0.36
N LEU A 8 -12.21 -9.29 -0.15
CA LEU A 8 -11.63 -8.43 0.88
C LEU A 8 -11.34 -7.00 0.38
N GLU A 9 -11.19 -6.82 -0.92
CA GLU A 9 -11.02 -5.49 -1.55
C GLU A 9 -12.17 -4.51 -1.23
N PRO A 10 -13.46 -4.86 -1.36
CA PRO A 10 -14.53 -3.93 -0.98
C PRO A 10 -14.51 -3.58 0.52
N LEU A 11 -14.04 -4.49 1.39
CA LEU A 11 -13.88 -4.20 2.81
C LEU A 11 -12.71 -3.26 3.10
N LEU A 12 -11.70 -3.21 2.22
CA LEU A 12 -10.62 -2.22 2.34
C LEU A 12 -11.12 -0.78 2.11
N HIS A 13 -12.25 -0.62 1.39
CA HIS A 13 -12.84 0.67 1.05
C HIS A 13 -13.97 1.11 2.00
N ASP A 14 -14.83 0.19 2.45
CA ASP A 14 -16.04 0.51 3.23
C ASP A 14 -15.93 0.23 4.73
N ALA A 15 -14.88 -0.47 5.19
CA ALA A 15 -14.85 -0.94 6.58
C ALA A 15 -14.32 0.12 7.56
N PRO A 16 -14.91 0.19 8.78
CA PRO A 16 -14.36 1.00 9.87
C PRO A 16 -12.95 0.53 10.25
N GLU A 17 -12.11 1.43 10.77
CA GLU A 17 -10.68 1.21 11.08
C GLU A 17 -10.41 -0.08 11.88
N ASN A 18 -11.32 -0.44 12.79
CA ASN A 18 -11.24 -1.66 13.59
C ASN A 18 -11.21 -2.95 12.74
N ILE A 19 -11.93 -2.99 11.61
CA ILE A 19 -11.95 -4.13 10.69
C ILE A 19 -10.79 -4.04 9.70
N LEU A 20 -10.45 -2.82 9.29
CA LEU A 20 -9.36 -2.54 8.36
C LEU A 20 -8.04 -3.15 8.84
N GLN A 21 -7.73 -3.06 10.13
CA GLN A 21 -6.53 -3.67 10.72
C GLN A 21 -6.46 -5.19 10.48
N TYR A 22 -7.58 -5.90 10.58
CA TYR A 22 -7.61 -7.35 10.33
C TYR A 22 -7.44 -7.67 8.85
N VAL A 23 -8.04 -6.87 7.98
CA VAL A 23 -7.91 -7.01 6.52
C VAL A 23 -6.46 -6.82 6.10
N VAL A 24 -5.82 -5.72 6.53
CA VAL A 24 -4.40 -5.43 6.26
C VAL A 24 -3.50 -6.52 6.82
N GLN A 25 -3.78 -7.03 8.02
CA GLN A 25 -3.04 -8.16 8.58
C GLN A 25 -3.11 -9.42 7.70
N GLN A 26 -4.28 -9.74 7.11
CA GLN A 26 -4.39 -10.91 6.24
C GLN A 26 -3.58 -10.72 4.97
N PHE A 27 -3.61 -9.54 4.36
CA PHE A 27 -2.77 -9.23 3.20
C PHE A 27 -1.28 -9.35 3.53
N ALA A 28 -0.84 -8.83 4.69
CA ALA A 28 0.54 -8.94 5.15
C ALA A 28 1.02 -10.39 5.31
N LYS A 29 0.11 -11.35 5.55
CA LYS A 29 0.43 -12.78 5.64
C LYS A 29 0.40 -13.50 4.29
N VAL A 30 -0.48 -13.10 3.38
CA VAL A 30 -0.66 -13.79 2.09
C VAL A 30 0.34 -13.30 1.05
N LEU A 31 0.54 -11.99 0.95
CA LEU A 31 1.37 -11.38 -0.08
C LEU A 31 2.81 -11.91 -0.08
N PRO A 32 3.52 -12.11 1.06
CA PRO A 32 4.87 -12.65 1.05
C PRO A 32 5.00 -14.03 0.39
N HIS A 33 3.93 -14.83 0.35
CA HIS A 33 3.97 -16.21 -0.15
C HIS A 33 3.27 -16.40 -1.51
N ASP A 34 2.53 -15.41 -2.00
CA ASP A 34 1.74 -15.51 -3.23
C ASP A 34 2.02 -14.35 -4.19
N VAL A 35 2.81 -14.62 -5.24
CA VAL A 35 3.20 -13.63 -6.26
C VAL A 35 2.01 -13.23 -7.15
N ALA A 36 1.07 -14.15 -7.41
CA ALA A 36 -0.12 -13.84 -8.20
C ALA A 36 -1.04 -12.87 -7.43
N ALA A 37 -1.21 -13.11 -6.13
CA ALA A 37 -1.91 -12.21 -5.23
C ALA A 37 -1.26 -10.82 -5.18
N ARG A 38 0.09 -10.73 -5.10
CA ARG A 38 0.80 -9.45 -5.15
C ARG A 38 0.48 -8.65 -6.40
N ARG A 39 0.57 -9.29 -7.57
CA ARG A 39 0.23 -8.64 -8.84
C ARG A 39 -1.21 -8.14 -8.84
N SER A 40 -2.15 -8.99 -8.46
CA SER A 40 -3.58 -8.65 -8.41
C SER A 40 -3.82 -7.45 -7.47
N PHE A 41 -3.21 -7.46 -6.29
CA PHE A 41 -3.36 -6.44 -5.25
C PHE A 41 -2.84 -5.06 -5.67
N VAL A 42 -1.76 -5.03 -6.47
CA VAL A 42 -1.27 -3.76 -7.05
C VAL A 42 -2.20 -3.28 -8.15
N THR A 43 -2.59 -4.17 -9.08
CA THR A 43 -3.43 -3.79 -10.23
C THR A 43 -4.84 -3.38 -9.85
N SER A 44 -5.35 -3.82 -8.71
CA SER A 44 -6.66 -3.44 -8.19
C SER A 44 -6.67 -2.12 -7.40
N GLY A 45 -5.51 -1.52 -7.16
CA GLY A 45 -5.38 -0.31 -6.33
C GLY A 45 -5.25 -0.58 -4.83
N GLY A 46 -5.15 -1.85 -4.40
CA GLY A 46 -4.97 -2.22 -2.99
C GLY A 46 -3.72 -1.62 -2.38
N LEU A 47 -2.59 -1.63 -3.11
CA LEU A 47 -1.33 -1.04 -2.61
C LEU A 47 -1.44 0.48 -2.39
N GLN A 48 -2.08 1.21 -3.30
CA GLN A 48 -2.32 2.65 -3.14
C GLN A 48 -3.13 2.89 -1.85
N LYS A 49 -4.19 2.13 -1.64
CA LYS A 49 -5.05 2.29 -0.46
C LYS A 49 -4.28 2.06 0.83
N ILE A 50 -3.39 1.06 0.86
CA ILE A 50 -2.50 0.79 2.01
C ILE A 50 -1.60 1.97 2.32
N LEU A 51 -1.01 2.60 1.31
CA LEU A 51 -0.14 3.78 1.48
C LEU A 51 -0.93 5.01 1.92
N GLU A 52 -2.18 5.16 1.50
CA GLU A 52 -3.09 6.22 1.92
C GLU A 52 -3.52 6.12 3.40
N LEU A 53 -3.43 4.94 4.02
CA LEU A 53 -3.87 4.77 5.42
C LEU A 53 -3.03 5.58 6.42
N GLN A 54 -1.78 5.88 6.07
CA GLN A 54 -0.81 6.64 6.90
C GLN A 54 -0.98 6.41 8.41
N PRO A 55 -0.94 5.14 8.88
CA PRO A 55 -1.24 4.82 10.27
C PRO A 55 -0.21 5.43 11.22
N GLU A 56 -0.62 5.67 12.47
CA GLU A 56 0.30 6.23 13.47
C GLU A 56 1.56 5.35 13.64
N PRO A 57 2.76 5.95 13.62
CA PRO A 57 4.01 5.21 13.78
C PRO A 57 4.06 4.55 15.16
N GLY A 58 4.31 3.23 15.18
CA GLY A 58 4.27 2.41 16.39
C GLY A 58 2.94 1.69 16.65
N SER A 59 1.91 1.94 15.83
CA SER A 59 0.69 1.14 15.83
C SER A 59 0.91 -0.22 15.15
N LYS A 60 0.12 -1.23 15.54
CA LYS A 60 0.13 -2.55 14.88
C LYS A 60 -0.21 -2.45 13.38
N LEU A 61 -1.05 -1.49 13.01
CA LEU A 61 -1.41 -1.24 11.62
C LEU A 61 -0.19 -0.80 10.82
N ALA A 62 0.65 0.09 11.36
CA ALA A 62 1.89 0.52 10.72
C ALA A 62 2.86 -0.64 10.47
N ASP A 63 2.98 -1.60 11.42
CA ASP A 63 3.80 -2.80 11.21
C ASP A 63 3.28 -3.66 10.05
N PHE A 64 1.96 -3.84 9.94
CA PHE A 64 1.36 -4.60 8.83
C PHE A 64 1.52 -3.88 7.49
N VAL A 65 1.32 -2.57 7.46
CA VAL A 65 1.55 -1.74 6.27
C VAL A 65 3.00 -1.87 5.82
N ARG A 66 3.98 -1.76 6.74
CA ARG A 66 5.40 -1.94 6.42
C ARG A 66 5.66 -3.30 5.80
N ALA A 67 5.18 -4.37 6.43
CA ALA A 67 5.35 -5.74 5.93
C ALA A 67 4.78 -5.95 4.50
N ILE A 68 3.64 -5.29 4.18
CA ILE A 68 3.09 -5.29 2.83
C ILE A 68 4.01 -4.53 1.87
N THR A 69 4.45 -3.33 2.23
CA THR A 69 5.33 -2.52 1.36
C THR A 69 6.67 -3.19 1.07
N GLU A 70 7.24 -3.93 2.04
CA GLU A 70 8.47 -4.71 1.88
C GLU A 70 8.33 -5.89 0.88
N CYS A 71 7.10 -6.27 0.51
CA CYS A 71 6.86 -7.27 -0.53
C CYS A 71 7.04 -6.72 -1.96
N TYR A 72 7.21 -5.41 -2.11
CA TYR A 72 7.30 -4.71 -3.39
C TYR A 72 8.61 -3.93 -3.50
N PRO A 73 9.16 -3.79 -4.72
CA PRO A 73 10.29 -2.91 -4.97
C PRO A 73 9.90 -1.45 -4.70
N LYS A 74 10.91 -0.66 -4.31
CA LYS A 74 10.75 0.76 -3.95
C LYS A 74 10.08 1.55 -5.06
N GLU A 75 10.43 1.29 -6.32
CA GLU A 75 9.82 1.98 -7.47
C GLU A 75 8.30 1.79 -7.55
N ILE A 76 7.79 0.61 -7.20
CA ILE A 76 6.33 0.36 -7.16
C ILE A 76 5.71 1.10 -5.97
N VAL A 77 6.35 1.05 -4.80
CA VAL A 77 5.86 1.74 -3.60
C VAL A 77 5.84 3.26 -3.81
N ASP A 78 6.90 3.81 -4.39
CA ASP A 78 7.00 5.24 -4.70
C ASP A 78 5.93 5.62 -5.74
N TYR A 79 5.76 4.84 -6.83
CA TYR A 79 4.73 5.12 -7.85
C TYR A 79 3.31 5.25 -7.29
N TYR A 80 2.94 4.42 -6.30
CA TYR A 80 1.62 4.45 -5.67
C TYR A 80 1.56 5.32 -4.39
N SER A 81 2.66 5.96 -4.00
CA SER A 81 2.70 6.76 -2.76
C SER A 81 1.94 8.10 -2.93
N PRO A 82 1.14 8.49 -1.93
CA PRO A 82 0.52 9.80 -1.91
C PRO A 82 1.63 10.86 -1.84
N ASN A 83 1.68 11.77 -2.81
CA ASN A 83 2.72 12.79 -3.08
C ASN A 83 3.86 12.43 -4.02
N TYR A 84 3.97 11.23 -4.59
CA TYR A 84 5.06 10.96 -5.53
C TYR A 84 5.06 11.89 -6.75
N SER A 85 3.89 12.16 -7.34
CA SER A 85 3.76 13.14 -8.43
C SER A 85 4.16 14.56 -8.02
N LYS A 86 3.88 14.97 -6.77
CA LYS A 86 4.30 16.28 -6.25
C LYS A 86 5.81 16.34 -6.05
N GLN A 87 6.42 15.28 -5.52
CA GLN A 87 7.89 15.20 -5.40
C GLN A 87 8.57 15.25 -6.76
N LEU A 88 8.01 14.59 -7.78
CA LEU A 88 8.54 14.67 -9.15
C LEU A 88 8.50 16.11 -9.69
N LEU A 89 7.38 16.83 -9.50
CA LEU A 89 7.26 18.23 -9.91
C LEU A 89 8.23 19.14 -9.15
N ASP A 90 8.35 18.98 -7.83
CA ASP A 90 9.27 19.75 -6.99
C ASP A 90 10.76 19.53 -7.37
N ASN A 91 11.12 18.32 -7.80
CA ASN A 91 12.45 18.05 -8.34
C ASN A 91 12.68 18.76 -9.68
N LEU A 92 11.67 18.91 -10.54
CA LEU A 92 11.78 19.68 -11.79
C LEU A 92 11.96 21.18 -11.49
N ASP A 93 11.15 21.72 -10.59
CA ASP A 93 11.25 23.12 -10.15
C ASP A 93 12.61 23.42 -9.50
N SER A 94 13.15 22.48 -8.72
CA SER A 94 14.49 22.58 -8.11
C SER A 94 15.63 22.48 -9.13
N SER A 95 15.41 21.79 -10.25
CA SER A 95 16.40 21.66 -11.34
C SER A 95 16.50 22.93 -12.19
N GLU A 96 15.43 23.71 -12.29
CA GLU A 96 15.39 25.01 -13.00
C GLU A 96 16.11 26.13 -12.22
N LEU A 97 16.14 26.06 -10.89
CA LEU A 97 16.77 27.08 -10.02
C LEU A 97 18.31 27.04 -9.98
N GLN A 98 18.93 26.06 -10.64
CA GLN A 98 20.39 25.94 -10.75
C GLN A 98 20.95 26.35 -12.12
N GLN A 99 20.14 26.94 -13.02
CA GLN A 99 20.59 27.50 -14.30
C GLN A 99 20.72 29.02 -14.29
#